data_AF-A0A6N9Q5Y8-F1
#
_entry.id   AF-A0A6N9Q5Y8-F1
#
_cell.length_a   1.000
_cell.length_b   1.000
_cell.length_c   1.000
_cell.angle_alpha   90.00
_cell.angle_beta   90.00
_cell.angle_gamma   90.00
#
_symmetry.space_group_name_H-M   'P 1'
#
loop_
_entity.id
_entity.type
_entity.pdbx_description
1 polymer ?
#
loop_
_entity_poly.entity_id
_entity_poly.type
_entity_poly.pdbx_seq_one_letter_code
_entity_poly.pdbx_strand_id
1 'polypeptide(L)'
;MRVTYNGKVYESKWWTAGEFPDQSGEWGVWKYISTCDGGGGEIDHEAPSIPSNLQVTGKSSNSVSLAWDASTDNVGVTGYMITYDIGSVEVTNTTTTINGLSAETTYTFTVTAKDAAGNESDGVSIQATTDEGDPSGVEPWEAGVSYSINDEVTYNGSIYYCIQAHTSQIGWEPPNVPALWGLK
;
A
#
# COMPACT_ATOMS: atom_id res chain seq x y z
N MET A 1 45.75 13.27 -11.84
CA MET A 1 45.24 14.55 -11.28
C MET A 1 43.72 14.42 -11.19
N ARG A 2 43.09 14.95 -10.14
CA ARG A 2 41.63 14.88 -9.96
C ARG A 2 40.99 16.20 -10.34
N VAL A 3 39.92 16.15 -11.12
CA VAL A 3 39.14 17.31 -11.56
C VAL A 3 37.68 17.07 -11.27
N THR A 4 36.99 18.12 -10.81
CA THR A 4 35.53 18.12 -10.65
C THR A 4 34.91 18.90 -11.80
N TYR A 5 33.97 18.28 -12.51
CA TYR A 5 33.23 18.89 -13.61
C TYR A 5 31.76 18.45 -13.54
N ASN A 6 30.82 19.38 -13.60
CA ASN A 6 29.36 19.13 -13.47
C ASN A 6 28.98 18.20 -12.29
N GLY A 7 29.59 18.41 -11.10
CA GLY A 7 29.29 17.63 -9.90
C GLY A 7 29.93 16.23 -9.83
N LYS A 8 30.70 15.85 -10.85
CA LYS A 8 31.38 14.55 -10.96
C LYS A 8 32.88 14.71 -10.83
N VAL A 9 33.53 13.78 -10.13
CA VAL A 9 34.98 13.71 -9.93
C VAL A 9 35.57 12.71 -10.92
N TYR A 10 36.58 13.17 -11.64
CA TYR A 10 37.33 12.38 -12.60
C TYR A 10 38.81 12.33 -12.23
N GLU A 11 39.45 11.20 -12.48
CA GLU A 11 40.90 11.03 -12.34
C GLU A 11 41.53 10.86 -13.72
N SER A 12 42.52 11.71 -14.02
CA SER A 12 43.27 11.62 -15.27
C SER A 12 44.18 10.39 -15.25
N LYS A 13 44.08 9.53 -16.26
CA LYS A 13 44.95 8.35 -16.40
C LYS A 13 46.33 8.72 -16.96
N TRP A 14 46.44 9.79 -17.77
CA TRP A 14 47.69 10.37 -18.32
C TRP A 14 47.56 11.90 -18.53
N TRP A 15 48.63 12.63 -18.87
CA TRP A 15 48.59 14.10 -19.09
C TRP A 15 47.89 14.48 -20.40
N THR A 16 46.94 15.42 -20.37
CA THR A 16 46.32 15.99 -21.58
C THR A 16 45.97 17.46 -21.37
N ALA A 17 46.47 18.34 -22.24
CA ALA A 17 45.98 19.70 -22.39
C ALA A 17 44.88 19.71 -23.47
N GLY A 18 43.68 20.18 -23.10
CA GLY A 18 42.60 20.48 -24.07
C GLY A 18 41.47 19.46 -24.21
N GLU A 19 41.39 18.42 -23.39
CA GLU A 19 40.27 17.46 -23.44
C GLU A 19 39.27 17.64 -22.28
N PHE A 20 37.97 17.49 -22.58
CA PHE A 20 36.89 17.63 -21.60
C PHE A 20 36.53 16.25 -20.97
N PRO A 21 36.45 16.14 -19.64
CA PRO A 21 36.21 14.86 -18.94
C PRO A 21 34.88 14.17 -19.27
N ASP A 22 33.88 14.94 -19.71
CA ASP A 22 32.53 14.49 -20.03
C ASP A 22 32.40 13.87 -21.44
N GLN A 23 33.43 13.96 -22.27
CA GLN A 23 33.46 13.40 -23.63
C GLN A 23 34.31 12.12 -23.76
N SER A 24 34.91 11.65 -22.67
CA SER A 24 35.71 10.43 -22.66
C SER A 24 34.85 9.19 -22.38
N GLY A 25 34.66 8.33 -23.39
CA GLY A 25 34.06 7.00 -23.23
C GLY A 25 34.95 6.03 -22.44
N GLU A 26 34.55 4.76 -22.34
CA GLU A 26 35.22 3.71 -21.54
C GLU A 26 36.73 3.53 -21.82
N TRP A 27 37.17 3.89 -23.02
CA TRP A 27 38.57 3.87 -23.48
C TRP A 27 39.27 5.24 -23.46
N GLY A 28 38.63 6.27 -22.91
CA GLY A 28 39.11 7.65 -22.85
C GLY A 28 40.06 7.96 -21.68
N VAL A 29 40.58 9.19 -21.66
CA VAL A 29 41.69 9.63 -20.80
C VAL A 29 41.27 9.82 -19.33
N TRP A 30 39.97 10.03 -19.09
CA TRP A 30 39.40 10.29 -17.78
C TRP A 30 38.67 9.06 -17.22
N LYS A 31 38.99 8.66 -15.98
CA LYS A 31 38.21 7.66 -15.23
C LYS A 31 37.17 8.39 -14.38
N TYR A 32 35.89 8.07 -14.53
CA TYR A 32 34.88 8.49 -13.56
C TYR A 32 35.16 7.84 -12.20
N ILE A 33 35.15 8.66 -11.13
CA ILE A 33 35.47 8.20 -9.78
C ILE A 33 34.23 8.21 -8.89
N SER A 34 33.55 9.35 -8.76
CA SER A 34 32.41 9.52 -7.85
C SER A 34 31.74 10.89 -8.08
N THR A 35 30.50 11.07 -7.66
CA THR A 35 29.95 12.40 -7.34
C THR A 35 30.50 12.86 -5.98
N CYS A 36 30.47 14.17 -5.70
CA CYS A 36 31.04 14.74 -4.47
C CYS A 36 30.26 14.45 -3.18
N ASP A 37 29.26 13.56 -3.20
CA ASP A 37 28.35 13.32 -2.07
C ASP A 37 28.81 12.22 -1.10
N GLY A 38 30.12 11.92 -1.05
CA GLY A 38 30.71 11.23 0.11
C GLY A 38 30.16 9.86 0.49
N GLY A 39 29.47 9.15 -0.41
CA GLY A 39 28.96 7.81 -0.19
C GLY A 39 29.01 7.01 -1.49
N GLY A 40 29.95 6.07 -1.59
CA GLY A 40 30.04 5.11 -2.69
C GLY A 40 28.97 4.02 -2.58
N GLY A 41 27.70 4.41 -2.51
CA GLY A 41 26.58 3.55 -2.86
C GLY A 41 26.16 3.91 -4.27
N GLU A 42 26.09 2.95 -5.19
CA GLU A 42 25.41 3.18 -6.45
C GLU A 42 23.99 3.65 -6.13
N ILE A 43 23.67 4.89 -6.49
CA ILE A 43 22.30 5.39 -6.40
C ILE A 43 21.49 4.63 -7.44
N ASP A 44 20.47 3.92 -6.97
CA ASP A 44 19.64 3.14 -7.86
C ASP A 44 18.70 4.04 -8.65
N HIS A 45 18.60 3.77 -9.95
CA HIS A 45 17.79 4.51 -10.91
C HIS A 45 16.88 3.59 -11.72
N GLU A 46 16.94 2.28 -11.50
CA GLU A 46 16.05 1.34 -12.14
C GLU A 46 14.78 1.23 -11.31
N ALA A 47 13.64 1.23 -11.99
CA ALA A 47 12.36 1.08 -11.32
C ALA A 47 12.05 -0.41 -11.15
N PRO A 48 11.38 -0.80 -10.05
CA PRO A 48 10.90 -2.17 -9.89
C PRO A 48 10.02 -2.65 -11.05
N SER A 49 9.96 -3.96 -11.23
CA SER A 49 9.00 -4.57 -12.15
C SER A 49 7.55 -4.30 -11.71
N ILE A 50 6.63 -4.27 -12.67
CA ILE A 50 5.19 -4.17 -12.39
C ILE A 50 4.77 -5.41 -11.56
N PRO A 51 3.98 -5.23 -10.48
CA PRO A 51 3.40 -6.36 -9.76
C PRO A 51 2.55 -7.23 -10.70
N SER A 52 2.63 -8.56 -10.57
CA SER A 52 1.86 -9.50 -11.41
C SER A 52 0.78 -10.22 -10.61
N ASN A 53 -0.17 -10.86 -11.31
CA ASN A 53 -1.23 -11.69 -10.71
C ASN A 53 -2.05 -10.97 -9.61
N LEU A 54 -2.32 -9.67 -9.79
CA LEU A 54 -3.22 -8.92 -8.93
C LEU A 54 -4.62 -9.54 -8.96
N GLN A 55 -5.14 -9.87 -7.77
CA GLN A 55 -6.43 -10.54 -7.60
C GLN A 55 -7.14 -10.08 -6.32
N VAL A 56 -8.47 -10.15 -6.34
CA VAL A 56 -9.32 -9.97 -5.17
C VAL A 56 -9.47 -11.32 -4.47
N THR A 57 -9.05 -11.40 -3.21
CA THR A 57 -9.09 -12.65 -2.41
C THR A 57 -10.29 -12.71 -1.47
N GLY A 58 -10.94 -11.57 -1.22
CA GLY A 58 -12.13 -11.48 -0.40
C GLY A 58 -12.74 -10.09 -0.48
N LYS A 59 -14.02 -9.97 -0.16
CA LYS A 59 -14.72 -8.71 -0.05
C LYS A 59 -15.83 -8.81 0.99
N SER A 60 -16.22 -7.66 1.52
CA SER A 60 -17.41 -7.45 2.36
C SER A 60 -18.16 -6.22 1.84
N SER A 61 -19.20 -5.80 2.56
CA SER A 61 -19.88 -4.52 2.33
C SER A 61 -18.99 -3.30 2.58
N ASN A 62 -17.91 -3.43 3.36
CA ASN A 62 -17.07 -2.30 3.78
C ASN A 62 -15.56 -2.51 3.56
N SER A 63 -15.16 -3.63 2.94
CA SER A 63 -13.76 -3.96 2.74
C SER A 63 -13.51 -4.78 1.47
N VAL A 64 -12.28 -4.69 0.95
CA VAL A 64 -11.78 -5.52 -0.15
C VAL A 64 -10.37 -6.00 0.22
N SER A 65 -10.14 -7.31 0.07
CA SER A 65 -8.84 -7.94 0.25
C SER A 65 -8.19 -8.24 -1.10
N LEU A 66 -6.92 -7.88 -1.24
CA LEU A 66 -6.11 -7.98 -2.45
C LEU A 66 -4.87 -8.82 -2.19
N ALA A 67 -4.44 -9.55 -3.21
CA ALA A 67 -3.15 -10.23 -3.26
C ALA A 67 -2.51 -10.06 -4.65
N TRP A 68 -1.19 -10.06 -4.71
CA TRP A 68 -0.40 -10.03 -5.92
C TRP A 68 0.91 -10.80 -5.74
N ASP A 69 1.62 -11.05 -6.83
CA ASP A 69 2.97 -11.62 -6.80
C ASP A 69 4.02 -10.51 -6.64
N ALA A 70 5.10 -10.84 -5.96
CA ALA A 70 6.16 -9.88 -5.66
C ALA A 70 6.86 -9.37 -6.94
N SER A 71 7.10 -8.06 -6.99
CA SER A 71 7.96 -7.42 -7.97
C SER A 71 9.43 -7.73 -7.71
N THR A 72 10.25 -7.60 -8.76
CA THR A 72 11.71 -7.71 -8.70
C THR A 72 12.38 -6.41 -9.10
N ASP A 73 13.57 -6.19 -8.58
CA ASP A 73 14.38 -5.02 -8.81
C ASP A 73 15.87 -5.38 -8.68
N ASN A 74 16.77 -4.59 -9.25
CA ASN A 74 18.23 -4.80 -9.22
C ASN A 74 18.83 -4.63 -7.82
N VAL A 75 18.27 -3.75 -6.98
CA VAL A 75 18.71 -3.56 -5.58
C VAL A 75 17.67 -4.12 -4.60
N GLY A 76 16.39 -3.98 -4.91
CA GLY A 76 15.31 -4.64 -4.21
C GLY A 76 14.10 -3.76 -3.93
N VAL A 77 12.94 -4.42 -3.88
CA VAL A 77 11.65 -3.79 -3.59
C VAL A 77 11.47 -3.61 -2.08
N THR A 78 11.11 -2.41 -1.65
CA THR A 78 10.87 -2.08 -0.23
C THR A 78 9.41 -2.02 0.17
N GLY A 79 8.50 -1.91 -0.80
CA GLY A 79 7.06 -1.97 -0.55
C GLY A 79 6.20 -1.77 -1.78
N TYR A 80 4.92 -1.62 -1.52
CA TYR A 80 3.87 -1.44 -2.52
C TYR A 80 2.93 -0.33 -2.09
N MET A 81 2.52 0.50 -3.04
CA MET A 81 1.47 1.50 -2.88
C MET A 81 0.21 1.00 -3.57
N ILE A 82 -0.90 1.00 -2.85
CA ILE A 82 -2.23 0.69 -3.37
C ILE A 82 -3.00 1.98 -3.41
N THR A 83 -3.39 2.43 -4.60
CA THR A 83 -4.26 3.60 -4.79
C THR A 83 -5.66 3.16 -5.19
N TYR A 84 -6.66 3.87 -4.70
CA TYR A 84 -8.07 3.68 -5.01
C TYR A 84 -8.77 5.04 -4.99
N ASP A 85 -9.98 5.12 -5.53
CA ASP A 85 -10.65 6.39 -5.88
C ASP A 85 -10.66 7.45 -4.76
N ILE A 86 -10.70 7.02 -3.50
CA ILE A 86 -10.81 7.89 -2.33
C ILE A 86 -9.54 7.93 -1.46
N GLY A 87 -8.47 7.22 -1.81
CA GLY A 87 -7.28 7.16 -0.95
C GLY A 87 -6.15 6.27 -1.44
N SER A 88 -5.17 6.07 -0.55
CA SER A 88 -4.06 5.15 -0.78
C SER A 88 -3.59 4.48 0.52
N VAL A 89 -3.00 3.30 0.38
CA VAL A 89 -2.42 2.51 1.47
C VAL A 89 -1.05 2.00 1.02
N GLU A 90 -0.06 2.11 1.90
CA GLU A 90 1.27 1.59 1.66
C GLU A 90 1.53 0.35 2.53
N VAL A 91 2.09 -0.70 1.93
CA VAL A 91 2.39 -1.97 2.61
C VAL A 91 3.74 -2.52 2.17
N THR A 92 4.33 -3.41 2.96
CA THR A 92 5.55 -4.13 2.61
C THR A 92 5.30 -5.57 2.16
N ASN A 93 4.11 -6.10 2.45
CA ASN A 93 3.67 -7.44 2.04
C ASN A 93 3.00 -7.41 0.67
N THR A 94 2.77 -8.59 0.09
CA THR A 94 2.06 -8.73 -1.19
C THR A 94 0.56 -9.01 -1.05
N THR A 95 0.01 -8.69 0.13
CA THR A 95 -1.41 -8.82 0.45
C THR A 95 -1.84 -7.65 1.31
N THR A 96 -3.06 -7.15 1.11
CA THR A 96 -3.65 -6.11 1.96
C THR A 96 -5.17 -6.20 2.00
N THR A 97 -5.78 -5.64 3.05
CA THR A 97 -7.23 -5.44 3.15
C THR A 97 -7.51 -3.95 3.30
N ILE A 98 -8.23 -3.39 2.33
CA ILE A 98 -8.69 -2.00 2.35
C ILE A 98 -10.05 -1.97 3.05
N ASN A 99 -10.15 -1.24 4.16
CA ASN A 99 -11.36 -1.10 4.96
C ASN A 99 -11.97 0.29 4.79
N GLY A 100 -13.19 0.49 5.30
CA GLY A 100 -13.88 1.79 5.27
C GLY A 100 -14.41 2.16 3.89
N LEU A 101 -14.70 1.14 3.07
CA LEU A 101 -15.34 1.30 1.77
C LEU A 101 -16.86 1.40 1.94
N SER A 102 -17.53 2.05 1.00
CA SER A 102 -18.99 2.10 0.93
C SER A 102 -19.52 0.82 0.30
N ALA A 103 -20.65 0.32 0.81
CA ALA A 103 -21.32 -0.84 0.25
C ALA A 103 -21.82 -0.61 -1.18
N GLU A 104 -22.04 -1.69 -1.92
CA GLU A 104 -22.49 -1.68 -3.33
C GLU A 104 -21.70 -0.75 -4.26
N THR A 105 -20.45 -0.41 -3.91
CA THR A 105 -19.65 0.57 -4.62
C THR A 105 -18.52 -0.15 -5.34
N THR A 106 -18.35 0.18 -6.62
CA THR A 106 -17.23 -0.34 -7.42
C THR A 106 -16.03 0.57 -7.25
N TYR A 107 -14.92 -0.01 -6.81
CA TYR A 107 -13.63 0.66 -6.67
C TYR A 107 -12.63 0.10 -7.68
N THR A 108 -11.77 0.98 -8.20
CA THR A 108 -10.60 0.58 -8.98
C THR A 108 -9.36 0.65 -8.10
N PHE A 109 -8.72 -0.50 -7.85
CA PHE A 109 -7.48 -0.59 -7.07
C PHE A 109 -6.31 -0.69 -8.02
N THR A 110 -5.29 0.14 -7.82
CA THR A 110 -4.03 0.10 -8.58
C THR A 110 -2.88 -0.16 -7.63
N VAL A 111 -2.03 -1.15 -7.95
CA VAL A 111 -0.86 -1.51 -7.14
C VAL A 111 0.42 -1.16 -7.91
N THR A 112 1.30 -0.39 -7.27
CA THR A 112 2.65 -0.08 -7.75
C THR A 112 3.70 -0.60 -6.74
N ALA A 113 4.89 -0.96 -7.22
CA ALA A 113 6.02 -1.34 -6.38
C ALA A 113 6.98 -0.15 -6.21
N LYS A 114 7.63 -0.06 -5.04
CA LYS A 114 8.67 0.95 -4.75
C LYS A 114 9.96 0.30 -4.24
N ASP A 115 11.09 0.88 -4.55
CA ASP A 115 12.41 0.46 -4.05
C ASP A 115 12.89 1.34 -2.87
N ALA A 116 14.16 1.22 -2.47
CA ALA A 116 14.76 2.02 -1.41
C ALA A 116 15.24 3.40 -1.88
N ALA A 117 15.45 3.58 -3.19
CA ALA A 117 15.89 4.82 -3.81
C ALA A 117 14.74 5.77 -4.15
N GLY A 118 13.50 5.29 -4.05
CA GLY A 118 12.28 6.03 -4.38
C GLY A 118 11.82 5.86 -5.83
N ASN A 119 12.34 4.88 -6.58
CA ASN A 119 11.83 4.55 -7.90
C ASN A 119 10.54 3.74 -7.75
N GLU A 120 9.55 4.04 -8.61
CA GLU A 120 8.24 3.40 -8.62
C GLU A 120 8.00 2.69 -9.96
N SER A 121 7.37 1.51 -9.90
CA SER A 121 6.93 0.79 -11.10
C SER A 121 5.70 1.44 -11.74
N ASP A 122 5.42 1.08 -12.99
CA ASP A 122 4.05 1.22 -13.53
C ASP A 122 3.07 0.38 -12.67
N GLY A 123 1.80 0.79 -12.68
CA GLY A 123 0.74 0.15 -11.88
C GLY A 123 -0.02 -0.94 -12.62
N VAL A 124 -0.48 -1.94 -11.87
CA VAL A 124 -1.49 -2.91 -12.31
C VAL A 124 -2.82 -2.64 -11.60
N SER A 125 -3.93 -2.64 -12.33
CA SER A 125 -5.25 -2.29 -11.78
C SER A 125 -6.24 -3.46 -11.83
N ILE A 126 -7.13 -3.52 -10.83
CA ILE A 126 -8.28 -4.41 -10.78
C ILE A 126 -9.50 -3.68 -10.23
N GLN A 127 -10.70 -4.04 -10.70
CA GLN A 127 -11.94 -3.53 -10.14
C GLN A 127 -12.57 -4.55 -9.21
N ALA A 128 -13.13 -4.06 -8.10
CA ALA A 128 -13.96 -4.87 -7.21
C ALA A 128 -15.18 -4.06 -6.76
N THR A 129 -16.34 -4.71 -6.76
CA THR A 129 -17.57 -4.15 -6.18
C THR A 129 -17.75 -4.77 -4.81
N THR A 130 -17.78 -3.93 -3.76
CA THR A 130 -18.12 -4.35 -2.40
C THR A 130 -19.49 -5.01 -2.39
N ASP A 131 -19.71 -5.89 -1.41
CA ASP A 131 -21.01 -6.54 -1.29
C ASP A 131 -22.12 -5.54 -0.92
N GLU A 132 -23.35 -6.00 -1.04
CA GLU A 132 -24.50 -5.27 -0.52
C GLU A 132 -24.29 -4.97 0.96
N GLY A 133 -24.68 -3.77 1.37
CA GLY A 133 -24.79 -3.46 2.79
C GLY A 133 -25.84 -4.39 3.40
N ASP A 134 -25.85 -4.52 4.72
CA ASP A 134 -26.99 -5.16 5.35
C ASP A 134 -28.26 -4.38 4.90
N PRO A 135 -29.27 -5.03 4.27
CA PRO A 135 -30.46 -4.34 3.77
C PRO A 135 -31.23 -3.58 4.85
N SER A 136 -30.91 -3.88 6.12
CA SER A 136 -31.39 -3.19 7.31
C SER A 136 -30.80 -1.80 7.49
N GLY A 137 -29.64 -1.51 6.88
CA GLY A 137 -28.86 -0.29 7.11
C GLY A 137 -28.20 -0.23 8.49
N VAL A 138 -28.08 -1.38 9.15
CA VAL A 138 -27.65 -1.53 10.54
C VAL A 138 -26.28 -2.21 10.56
N GLU A 139 -25.31 -1.60 11.26
CA GLU A 139 -23.95 -2.14 11.38
C GLU A 139 -23.93 -3.47 12.17
N PRO A 140 -23.00 -4.39 11.86
CA PRO A 140 -22.86 -5.62 12.63
C PRO A 140 -22.46 -5.33 14.08
N TRP A 141 -22.86 -6.21 15.00
CA TRP A 141 -22.44 -6.12 16.40
C TRP A 141 -20.92 -6.30 16.50
N GLU A 142 -20.27 -5.41 17.26
CA GLU A 142 -18.85 -5.45 17.55
C GLU A 142 -18.61 -5.41 19.06
N ALA A 143 -17.59 -6.13 19.53
CA ALA A 143 -17.15 -6.08 20.92
C ALA A 143 -16.32 -4.82 21.20
N GLY A 144 -16.48 -4.19 22.36
CA GLY A 144 -15.76 -2.98 22.76
C GLY A 144 -16.39 -1.67 22.28
N VAL A 145 -17.54 -1.73 21.61
CA VAL A 145 -18.29 -0.56 21.14
C VAL A 145 -19.32 -0.14 22.20
N SER A 146 -19.47 1.16 22.41
CA SER A 146 -20.50 1.71 23.31
C SER A 146 -21.80 1.91 22.56
N TYR A 147 -22.84 1.20 23.00
CA TYR A 147 -24.18 1.27 22.45
C TYR A 147 -25.11 2.03 23.40
N SER A 148 -25.90 2.93 22.83
CA SER A 148 -27.00 3.63 23.50
C SER A 148 -28.29 2.80 23.40
N ILE A 149 -29.26 3.10 24.27
CA ILE A 149 -30.57 2.44 24.20
C ILE A 149 -31.22 2.74 22.84
N ASN A 150 -31.76 1.69 22.21
CA ASN A 150 -32.33 1.64 20.86
C ASN A 150 -31.31 1.68 19.71
N ASP A 151 -30.00 1.66 19.96
CA ASP A 151 -29.04 1.40 18.88
C ASP A 151 -29.30 0.01 18.30
N GLU A 152 -29.27 -0.07 16.97
CA GLU A 152 -29.51 -1.33 16.24
C GLU A 152 -28.17 -1.94 15.83
N VAL A 153 -28.08 -3.27 15.88
CA VAL A 153 -26.92 -4.03 15.42
C VAL A 153 -27.38 -5.29 14.69
N THR A 154 -26.60 -5.79 13.73
CA THR A 154 -26.86 -7.09 13.11
C THR A 154 -25.93 -8.18 13.65
N TYR A 155 -26.48 -9.36 13.92
CA TYR A 155 -25.71 -10.52 14.37
C TYR A 155 -26.34 -11.80 13.80
N ASN A 156 -25.53 -12.60 13.09
CA ASN A 156 -25.97 -13.81 12.37
C ASN A 156 -27.19 -13.58 11.46
N GLY A 157 -27.23 -12.43 10.77
CA GLY A 157 -28.33 -12.08 9.84
C GLY A 157 -29.65 -11.69 10.51
N SER A 158 -29.65 -11.45 11.82
CA SER A 158 -30.79 -10.91 12.56
C SER A 158 -30.46 -9.53 13.12
N ILE A 159 -31.45 -8.64 13.14
CA ILE A 159 -31.33 -7.30 13.73
C ILE A 159 -31.69 -7.36 15.21
N TYR A 160 -30.86 -6.76 16.05
CA TYR A 160 -31.11 -6.56 17.46
C TYR A 160 -31.10 -5.07 17.79
N TYR A 161 -31.82 -4.67 18.82
CA TYR A 161 -31.77 -3.32 19.39
C TYR A 161 -31.28 -3.36 20.83
N CYS A 162 -30.50 -2.38 21.22
CA CYS A 162 -29.92 -2.26 22.54
C CYS A 162 -30.99 -1.84 23.56
N ILE A 163 -31.19 -2.66 24.61
CA ILE A 163 -32.19 -2.42 25.66
C ILE A 163 -31.62 -1.53 26.77
N GLN A 164 -30.31 -1.64 27.03
CA GLN A 164 -29.62 -0.92 28.10
C GLN A 164 -28.30 -0.37 27.55
N ALA A 165 -28.02 0.91 27.77
CA ALA A 165 -26.77 1.49 27.31
C ALA A 165 -25.57 0.80 27.98
N HIS A 166 -24.60 0.34 27.19
CA HIS A 166 -23.44 -0.40 27.67
C HIS A 166 -22.29 -0.34 26.66
N THR A 167 -21.08 -0.66 27.12
CA THR A 167 -19.95 -1.01 26.23
C THR A 167 -19.91 -2.52 26.09
N SER A 168 -20.04 -3.03 24.87
CA SER A 168 -20.08 -4.47 24.59
C SER A 168 -18.75 -5.15 24.94
N GLN A 169 -18.79 -6.45 25.20
CA GLN A 169 -17.61 -7.29 25.46
C GLN A 169 -17.73 -8.60 24.69
N ILE A 170 -16.59 -9.27 24.47
CA ILE A 170 -16.59 -10.63 23.93
C ILE A 170 -17.41 -11.53 24.85
N GLY A 171 -18.31 -12.34 24.28
CA GLY A 171 -19.27 -13.14 25.04
C GLY A 171 -20.59 -12.43 25.34
N TRP A 172 -20.72 -11.14 24.99
CA TRP A 172 -21.97 -10.37 25.08
C TRP A 172 -22.63 -10.18 23.72
N GLU A 173 -22.48 -11.17 22.85
CA GLU A 173 -23.16 -11.18 21.56
C GLU A 173 -24.68 -11.14 21.80
N PRO A 174 -25.48 -10.47 20.94
CA PRO A 174 -26.90 -10.25 21.17
C PRO A 174 -27.74 -11.47 21.60
N PRO A 175 -27.58 -12.68 21.01
CA PRO A 175 -28.34 -13.84 21.46
C PRO A 175 -27.92 -14.40 22.83
N ASN A 176 -26.70 -14.10 23.30
CA ASN A 176 -26.15 -14.64 24.55
C ASN A 176 -26.60 -13.84 25.78
N VAL A 177 -26.99 -12.58 25.60
CA VAL A 177 -27.29 -11.62 26.68
C VAL A 177 -28.62 -10.88 26.41
N PRO A 178 -29.78 -11.57 26.51
CA PRO A 178 -31.10 -10.98 26.24
C PRO A 178 -31.52 -9.86 27.21
N ALA A 179 -30.75 -9.63 28.28
CA ALA A 179 -30.95 -8.49 29.18
C ALA A 179 -30.43 -7.17 28.57
N LEU A 180 -29.48 -7.25 27.63
CA LEU A 180 -28.85 -6.10 26.98
C LEU A 180 -29.39 -5.87 25.56
N TRP A 181 -29.89 -6.93 24.90
CA TRP A 181 -30.31 -6.89 23.50
C TRP A 181 -31.69 -7.50 23.31
N GLY A 182 -32.51 -6.87 22.46
CA GLY A 182 -33.80 -7.38 22.01
C GLY A 182 -33.76 -7.68 20.52
N LEU A 183 -34.40 -8.78 20.09
CA LEU A 183 -34.56 -9.10 18.66
C LEU A 183 -35.63 -8.19 18.05
N LYS A 184 -35.40 -7.66 16.85
CA LYS A 184 -36.35 -6.83 16.11
C LYS A 184 -37.24 -7.65 15.18
#